data_AF-A0A258S9U5-F1
#
_entry.id   AF-A0A258S9U5-F1
#
_cell.length_a   1.000
_cell.length_b   1.000
_cell.length_c   1.000
_cell.angle_alpha   90.00
_cell.angle_beta   90.00
_cell.angle_gamma   90.00
#
_symmetry.space_group_name_H-M   'P 1'
#
loop_
_entity.id
_entity.type
_entity.pdbx_description
1 polymer ?
#
loop_
_entity_poly.entity_id
_entity_poly.type
_entity_poly.pdbx_seq_one_letter_code
_entity_poly.pdbx_strand_id
1 'polypeptide(L)'
;MLKLDRVNGKEMNDLTDLEGATLAEVARRGTATTYVIANTFAESPSEYWSGSAGAVYPLVRRLTERGYLEAHAASTGKRQRSDYSITPAGRAALTRWLLDADRAAGMGFDPLRTRLLYLDLVSPTEVATLLTEVAKRSERADAPPIFADRPAALCIHRSWWEARRFWLQLISKKPQK
;
A
#
# COMPACT_ATOMS: atom_id res chain seq x y z
N MET A 1 -20.67 19.51 24.71
CA MET A 1 -21.09 18.13 24.42
C MET A 1 -21.14 17.96 22.91
N LEU A 2 -19.99 17.69 22.28
CA LEU A 2 -19.90 17.45 20.84
C LEU A 2 -20.22 15.97 20.59
N LYS A 3 -21.22 15.70 19.74
CA LYS A 3 -21.52 14.36 19.25
C LYS A 3 -20.34 13.88 18.41
N LEU A 4 -19.62 12.88 18.92
CA LEU A 4 -18.75 12.01 18.14
C LEU A 4 -19.63 11.03 17.35
N ASP A 5 -20.37 11.55 16.38
CA ASP A 5 -21.06 10.71 15.40
C ASP A 5 -20.06 10.36 14.29
N ARG A 6 -19.30 9.28 14.50
CA ARG A 6 -18.70 8.45 13.43
C ARG A 6 -18.06 7.20 14.03
N VAL A 7 -18.90 6.24 14.39
CA VAL A 7 -18.52 4.84 14.47
C VAL A 7 -19.53 4.07 13.64
N ASN A 8 -19.03 3.31 12.66
CA ASN A 8 -19.76 2.45 11.72
C ASN A 8 -20.58 3.13 10.61
N GLY A 9 -19.88 3.49 9.53
CA GLY A 9 -20.49 3.83 8.25
C GLY A 9 -19.44 4.18 7.21
N LYS A 10 -18.46 3.29 6.96
CA LYS A 10 -17.56 3.47 5.82
C LYS A 10 -18.42 3.30 4.56
N GLU A 11 -18.73 4.39 3.87
CA GLU A 11 -19.55 4.33 2.66
C GLU A 11 -18.95 3.30 1.70
N MET A 12 -19.82 2.50 1.10
CA MET A 12 -19.50 1.42 0.15
C MET A 12 -18.79 1.92 -1.13
N ASN A 13 -18.51 3.22 -1.22
CA ASN A 13 -17.88 3.94 -2.32
C ASN A 13 -16.43 4.36 -2.07
N ASP A 14 -15.86 4.12 -0.89
CA ASP A 14 -14.47 4.48 -0.63
C ASP A 14 -13.49 3.46 -1.25
N LEU A 15 -12.46 3.97 -1.92
CA LEU A 15 -11.39 3.14 -2.46
C LEU A 15 -10.59 2.51 -1.31
N THR A 16 -10.21 1.25 -1.48
CA THR A 16 -9.07 0.68 -0.73
C THR A 16 -7.77 1.31 -1.21
N ASP A 17 -6.68 1.17 -0.46
CA ASP A 17 -5.39 1.73 -0.89
C ASP A 17 -4.91 1.11 -2.20
N LEU A 18 -5.07 -0.21 -2.37
CA LEU A 18 -4.76 -0.91 -3.62
C LEU A 18 -5.60 -0.41 -4.80
N GLU A 19 -6.89 -0.13 -4.58
CA GLU A 19 -7.76 0.46 -5.60
C GLU A 19 -7.35 1.90 -5.94
N GLY A 20 -7.04 2.71 -4.93
CA GLY A 20 -6.55 4.08 -5.10
C GLY A 20 -5.26 4.16 -5.89
N ALA A 21 -4.26 3.34 -5.54
CA ALA A 21 -3.01 3.26 -6.29
C ALA A 21 -3.20 2.72 -7.70
N THR A 22 -4.12 1.76 -7.90
CA THR A 22 -4.45 1.26 -9.24
C THR A 22 -5.01 2.38 -10.12
N LEU A 23 -5.97 3.16 -9.61
CA LEU A 23 -6.50 4.31 -10.34
C LEU A 23 -5.44 5.38 -10.58
N ALA A 24 -4.57 5.65 -9.61
CA ALA A 24 -3.45 6.59 -9.76
C ALA A 24 -2.50 6.15 -10.89
N GLU A 25 -2.17 4.86 -10.95
CA GLU A 25 -1.25 4.35 -11.97
C GLU A 25 -1.86 4.36 -13.37
N VAL A 26 -3.14 4.00 -13.51
CA VAL A 26 -3.87 4.12 -14.78
C VAL A 26 -3.97 5.59 -15.21
N ALA A 27 -4.36 6.49 -14.29
CA ALA A 27 -4.50 7.92 -14.58
C ALA A 27 -3.17 8.55 -15.05
N ARG A 28 -2.05 8.13 -14.47
CA ARG A 28 -0.71 8.60 -14.80
C ARG A 28 -0.23 8.10 -16.17
N ARG A 29 -0.52 6.85 -16.51
CA ARG A 29 -0.16 6.26 -17.82
C ARG A 29 -1.09 6.71 -18.96
N GLY A 30 -2.28 7.21 -18.63
CA GLY A 30 -3.35 7.45 -19.58
C GLY A 30 -4.17 6.18 -19.84
N THR A 31 -3.50 5.12 -20.28
CA THR A 31 -4.09 3.78 -20.45
C THR A 31 -3.16 2.68 -19.93
N ALA A 32 -3.72 1.57 -19.44
CA ALA A 32 -2.93 0.40 -19.05
C ALA A 32 -3.73 -0.91 -19.12
N THR A 33 -3.05 -2.00 -19.51
CA THR A 33 -3.60 -3.36 -19.34
C THR A 33 -3.56 -3.79 -17.87
N THR A 34 -4.45 -4.71 -17.49
CA THR A 34 -4.38 -5.38 -16.17
C THR A 34 -3.03 -6.04 -15.92
N TYR A 35 -2.37 -6.57 -16.95
CA TYR A 35 -1.04 -7.16 -16.84
C TYR A 35 0.01 -6.12 -16.43
N VAL A 36 0.02 -4.94 -17.06
CA VAL A 36 0.96 -3.86 -16.72
C VAL A 36 0.73 -3.37 -15.30
N ILE A 37 -0.52 -3.25 -14.87
CA ILE A 37 -0.88 -2.90 -13.49
C ILE A 37 -0.36 -3.98 -12.52
N ALA A 38 -0.62 -5.25 -12.82
CA ALA A 38 -0.18 -6.37 -11.99
C ALA A 38 1.35 -6.45 -11.87
N ASN A 39 2.06 -6.27 -12.98
CA ASN A 39 3.53 -6.26 -12.99
C ASN A 39 4.09 -5.11 -12.15
N THR A 40 3.51 -3.90 -12.27
CA THR A 40 3.92 -2.73 -11.49
C THR A 40 3.83 -3.00 -9.98
N PHE A 41 2.76 -3.68 -9.51
CA PHE A 41 2.61 -4.00 -8.09
C PHE A 41 3.42 -5.23 -7.64
N ALA A 42 3.62 -6.21 -8.52
CA ALA A 42 4.44 -7.38 -8.22
C ALA A 42 5.91 -7.02 -7.97
N GLU A 43 6.40 -5.95 -8.60
CA GLU A 43 7.74 -5.40 -8.38
C GLU A 43 7.84 -4.60 -7.07
N SER A 44 6.76 -4.50 -6.27
CA SER A 44 6.76 -3.73 -5.03
C SER A 44 7.51 -4.39 -3.90
N PRO A 45 8.50 -3.71 -3.29
CA PRO A 45 9.12 -4.20 -2.06
C PRO A 45 8.21 -4.03 -0.84
N SER A 46 7.06 -3.36 -0.97
CA SER A 46 6.15 -3.15 0.14
C SER A 46 5.20 -4.32 0.33
N GLU A 47 5.14 -4.89 1.53
CA GLU A 47 4.18 -5.94 1.93
C GLU A 47 2.70 -5.54 1.72
N TYR A 48 2.42 -4.23 1.65
CA TYR A 48 1.07 -3.71 1.39
C TYR A 48 0.67 -3.72 -0.08
N TRP A 49 1.67 -3.49 -0.94
CA TRP A 49 1.49 -3.35 -2.37
C TRP A 49 1.92 -4.61 -3.12
N SER A 50 2.56 -5.57 -2.42
CA SER A 50 2.71 -6.96 -2.84
C SER A 50 1.35 -7.68 -2.79
N GLY A 51 0.30 -7.06 -3.34
CA GLY A 51 -0.86 -7.79 -3.77
C GLY A 51 -0.36 -8.76 -4.82
N SER A 52 -0.60 -10.06 -4.63
CA SER A 52 -0.26 -11.05 -5.65
C SER A 52 -0.80 -10.58 -7.00
N ALA A 53 -0.15 -10.95 -8.11
CA ALA A 53 -0.70 -10.70 -9.43
C ALA A 53 -2.19 -11.16 -9.53
N GLY A 54 -2.60 -12.13 -8.71
CA GLY A 54 -3.98 -12.59 -8.55
C GLY A 54 -4.97 -11.60 -7.92
N ALA A 55 -4.53 -10.63 -7.11
CA ALA A 55 -5.42 -9.62 -6.51
C ALA A 55 -5.80 -8.49 -7.48
N VAL A 56 -4.94 -8.20 -8.47
CA VAL A 56 -5.13 -7.07 -9.38
C VAL A 56 -6.23 -7.32 -10.42
N TYR A 57 -6.36 -8.54 -10.93
CA TYR A 57 -7.43 -8.87 -11.89
C TYR A 57 -8.86 -8.66 -11.34
N PRO A 58 -9.23 -9.25 -10.19
CA PRO A 58 -10.54 -9.01 -9.61
C PRO A 58 -10.71 -7.55 -9.19
N LEU A 59 -9.63 -6.86 -8.82
CA LEU A 59 -9.67 -5.43 -8.50
C LEU A 59 -10.00 -4.56 -9.72
N VAL A 60 -9.32 -4.75 -10.85
CA VAL A 60 -9.59 -4.00 -12.09
C VAL A 60 -11.01 -4.25 -12.57
N ARG A 61 -11.49 -5.49 -12.45
CA ARG A 61 -12.89 -5.84 -12.72
C ARG A 61 -13.85 -5.02 -11.84
N ARG A 62 -13.65 -4.98 -10.52
CA ARG A 62 -14.49 -4.18 -9.60
C ARG A 62 -14.46 -2.69 -9.92
N LEU A 63 -13.29 -2.14 -10.24
CA LEU A 63 -13.16 -0.73 -10.62
C LEU A 63 -13.92 -0.41 -11.93
N THR A 64 -13.97 -1.37 -12.85
CA THR A 64 -14.75 -1.25 -14.10
C THR A 64 -16.25 -1.37 -13.82
N GLU A 65 -16.68 -2.34 -13.00
CA GLU A 65 -18.08 -2.51 -12.56
C GLU A 65 -18.60 -1.28 -11.79
N ARG A 66 -17.72 -0.59 -11.05
CA ARG A 66 -18.02 0.70 -10.38
C ARG A 66 -18.00 1.91 -11.31
N GLY A 67 -17.67 1.74 -12.59
CA GLY A 67 -17.57 2.81 -13.58
C GLY A 67 -16.40 3.76 -13.35
N TYR A 68 -15.38 3.36 -12.60
CA TYR A 68 -14.16 4.16 -12.36
C TYR A 68 -13.09 3.95 -13.43
N LEU A 69 -13.10 2.76 -14.04
CA LEU A 69 -12.33 2.43 -15.22
C LEU A 69 -13.26 2.12 -16.39
N GLU A 70 -12.81 2.43 -17.59
CA GLU A 70 -13.46 2.07 -18.85
C GLU A 70 -12.49 1.21 -19.66
N ALA A 71 -13.02 0.11 -20.21
CA ALA A 71 -12.26 -0.82 -21.03
C ALA A 71 -12.35 -0.44 -22.51
N HIS A 72 -11.21 -0.29 -23.15
CA HIS A 72 -11.05 -0.08 -24.58
C HIS A 72 -10.61 -1.38 -25.23
N ALA A 73 -11.20 -1.71 -26.37
CA ALA A 73 -10.75 -2.83 -27.17
C ALA A 73 -9.41 -2.49 -27.84
N ALA A 74 -8.31 -3.07 -27.38
CA ALA A 74 -7.07 -3.09 -28.15
C ALA A 74 -7.17 -4.23 -29.18
N SER A 75 -7.56 -3.89 -30.41
CA SER A 75 -7.59 -4.78 -31.59
C SER A 75 -6.18 -5.38 -31.85
N THR A 76 -5.89 -6.55 -32.43
CA THR A 76 -6.56 -7.58 -33.26
C THR A 76 -5.94 -8.95 -32.92
N GLY A 77 -6.69 -9.93 -32.39
CA GLY A 77 -6.16 -11.30 -32.16
C GLY A 77 -7.08 -12.21 -31.35
N LYS A 78 -6.79 -13.52 -31.30
CA LYS A 78 -7.61 -14.56 -30.62
C LYS A 78 -7.84 -14.33 -29.12
N ARG A 79 -7.09 -13.42 -28.48
CA ARG A 79 -7.23 -13.07 -27.06
C ARG A 79 -7.48 -11.57 -26.96
N GLN A 80 -8.69 -11.16 -26.60
CA GLN A 80 -9.02 -9.77 -26.36
C GLN A 80 -8.15 -9.23 -25.22
N ARG A 81 -7.27 -8.28 -25.52
CA ARG A 81 -6.55 -7.49 -24.52
C ARG A 81 -7.34 -6.20 -24.34
N SER A 82 -7.86 -5.98 -23.15
CA SER A 82 -8.50 -4.71 -22.80
C SER A 82 -7.46 -3.78 -22.19
N ASP A 83 -7.36 -2.59 -22.76
CA ASP A 83 -6.68 -1.45 -22.13
C ASP A 83 -7.71 -0.68 -21.31
N TYR A 84 -7.33 -0.23 -20.11
CA TYR A 84 -8.23 0.51 -19.24
C TYR A 84 -7.79 1.97 -19.16
N SER A 85 -8.76 2.89 -19.20
CA SER A 85 -8.56 4.30 -18.87
C SER A 85 -9.42 4.71 -17.68
N ILE A 86 -8.99 5.74 -16.96
CA ILE A 86 -9.79 6.30 -15.87
C ILE A 86 -10.95 7.16 -16.40
N THR A 87 -12.15 6.98 -15.85
CA THR A 87 -13.34 7.78 -16.19
C THR A 87 -13.38 9.07 -15.37
N PRO A 88 -14.28 10.04 -15.69
CA PRO A 88 -14.51 11.20 -14.82
C PRO A 88 -14.91 10.82 -13.39
N ALA A 89 -15.76 9.80 -13.22
CA ALA A 89 -16.15 9.28 -11.92
C ALA A 89 -14.96 8.68 -11.16
N GLY A 90 -14.11 7.92 -11.87
CA GLY A 90 -12.86 7.38 -11.32
C GLY A 90 -11.90 8.48 -10.89
N ARG A 91 -11.77 9.57 -11.66
CA ARG A 91 -10.95 10.74 -11.29
C ARG A 91 -11.46 11.40 -10.02
N ALA A 92 -12.77 11.60 -9.89
CA ALA A 92 -13.35 12.15 -8.67
C ALA A 92 -13.11 11.24 -7.45
N ALA A 93 -13.25 9.92 -7.61
CA ALA A 93 -12.95 8.95 -6.56
C ALA A 93 -11.46 8.96 -6.16
N LEU A 94 -10.56 9.00 -7.15
CA LEU A 94 -9.13 9.11 -6.94
C LEU A 94 -8.77 10.40 -6.19
N THR A 95 -9.33 11.55 -6.57
CA THR A 95 -9.10 12.83 -5.88
C THR A 95 -9.55 12.76 -4.42
N ARG A 96 -10.72 12.19 -4.14
CA ARG A 96 -11.18 12.00 -2.75
C ARG A 96 -10.22 11.13 -1.96
N TRP A 97 -9.76 10.01 -2.52
CA TRP A 97 -8.83 9.12 -1.85
C TRP A 97 -7.45 9.76 -1.60
N LEU A 98 -6.91 10.50 -2.57
CA LEU A 98 -5.62 11.22 -2.42
C LEU A 98 -5.67 12.32 -1.34
N LEU A 99 -6.84 12.88 -1.08
CA LEU A 99 -7.04 13.98 -0.14
C LEU A 99 -7.72 13.54 1.17
N ASP A 100 -7.85 12.24 1.40
CA ASP A 100 -8.43 11.68 2.63
C ASP A 100 -7.41 11.76 3.78
N ALA A 101 -7.46 12.86 4.52
CA ALA A 101 -6.56 13.12 5.64
C ALA A 101 -6.75 12.13 6.80
N ASP A 102 -7.98 11.71 7.09
CA ASP A 102 -8.28 10.78 8.17
C ASP A 102 -7.61 9.42 7.92
N ARG A 103 -7.72 8.93 6.68
CA ARG A 103 -7.01 7.71 6.25
C ARG A 103 -5.50 7.91 6.26
N ALA A 104 -5.00 9.02 5.71
CA ALA A 104 -3.56 9.30 5.60
C ALA A 104 -2.87 9.51 6.94
N ALA A 105 -3.59 9.97 7.98
CA ALA A 105 -3.06 10.13 9.33
C ALA A 105 -2.84 8.79 10.07
N GLY A 106 -3.45 7.70 9.59
CA GLY A 106 -3.27 6.37 10.15
C GLY A 106 -1.86 5.84 9.90
N MET A 107 -1.21 5.27 10.93
CA MET A 107 0.13 4.67 10.80
C MET A 107 0.16 3.31 10.04
N GLY A 108 -0.95 2.92 9.42
CA GLY A 108 -1.10 1.63 8.74
C GLY A 108 -0.93 0.40 9.64
N PHE A 109 -0.97 -0.78 9.03
CA PHE A 109 -0.57 -2.07 9.58
C PHE A 109 0.97 -2.23 9.74
N ASP A 110 1.44 -2.42 10.96
CA ASP A 110 2.86 -2.72 11.18
C ASP A 110 2.96 -4.09 11.88
N PRO A 111 3.49 -5.13 11.18
CA PRO A 111 3.65 -6.46 11.74
C PRO A 111 4.49 -6.46 13.03
N LEU A 112 5.51 -5.61 13.11
CA LEU A 112 6.35 -5.49 14.30
C LEU A 112 5.56 -4.80 15.42
N ARG A 113 4.93 -3.65 15.13
CA ARG A 113 4.15 -2.89 16.14
C ARG A 113 3.12 -3.75 16.85
N THR A 114 2.42 -4.60 16.10
CA THR A 114 1.39 -5.49 16.65
C THR A 114 2.02 -6.54 17.58
N ARG A 115 3.17 -7.10 17.20
CA ARG A 115 3.88 -8.11 18.01
C ARG A 115 4.47 -7.55 19.29
N LEU A 116 5.00 -6.32 19.24
CA LEU A 116 5.59 -5.64 20.41
C LEU A 116 4.65 -5.60 21.63
N LEU A 117 3.33 -5.63 21.41
CA LEU A 117 2.32 -5.62 22.46
C LEU A 117 2.18 -6.94 23.24
N TYR A 118 2.75 -8.03 22.71
CA TYR A 118 2.57 -9.39 23.24
C TYR A 118 3.90 -10.12 23.48
N LEU A 119 5.03 -9.39 23.46
CA LEU A 119 6.36 -9.98 23.64
C LEU A 119 6.64 -10.44 25.08
N ASP A 120 5.77 -10.08 26.02
CA ASP A 120 5.77 -10.61 27.39
C ASP A 120 5.45 -12.11 27.46
N LEU A 121 4.90 -12.68 26.39
CA LEU A 121 4.59 -14.11 26.28
C LEU A 121 5.81 -14.98 25.89
N VAL A 122 6.97 -14.38 25.64
CA VAL A 122 8.23 -15.09 25.30
C VAL A 122 9.38 -14.61 26.18
N SER A 123 10.49 -15.35 26.22
CA SER A 123 11.62 -15.01 27.08
C SER A 123 12.35 -13.73 26.61
N PRO A 124 13.00 -12.99 27.53
CA PRO A 124 13.80 -11.83 27.17
C PRO A 124 14.89 -12.11 26.12
N THR A 125 15.47 -13.32 26.13
CA THR A 125 16.46 -13.78 25.15
C THR A 125 15.86 -13.94 23.75
N GLU A 126 14.64 -14.48 23.66
CA GLU A 126 13.92 -14.60 22.39
C GLU A 126 13.53 -13.22 21.84
N VAL A 127 13.10 -12.29 22.72
CA VAL A 127 12.84 -10.90 22.34
C VAL A 127 14.10 -10.23 21.78
N ALA A 128 15.23 -10.34 22.47
CA ALA A 128 16.50 -9.76 22.02
C ALA A 128 16.94 -10.34 20.67
N THR A 129 16.74 -11.66 20.47
CA THR A 129 17.02 -12.34 19.21
C THR A 129 16.13 -11.83 18.09
N LEU A 130 14.81 -11.75 18.32
CA LEU A 130 13.85 -11.21 17.36
C LEU A 130 14.21 -9.78 16.94
N LEU A 131 14.46 -8.88 17.90
CA LEU A 131 14.76 -7.48 17.60
C LEU A 131 16.06 -7.32 16.80
N THR A 132 17.09 -8.11 17.13
CA THR A 132 18.35 -8.17 16.38
C THR A 132 18.11 -8.64 14.94
N GLU A 133 17.31 -9.68 14.76
CA GLU A 133 17.01 -10.27 13.47
C GLU A 133 16.11 -9.39 12.60
N VAL A 134 15.20 -8.62 13.20
CA VAL A 134 14.40 -7.59 12.53
C VAL A 134 15.28 -6.42 12.10
N ALA A 135 16.23 -5.96 12.92
CA ALA A 135 17.16 -4.90 12.55
C ALA A 135 18.00 -5.29 11.33
N LYS A 136 18.63 -6.48 11.36
CA LYS A 136 19.41 -7.00 10.22
C LYS A 136 18.60 -7.11 8.93
N ARG A 137 17.35 -7.60 9.01
CA ARG A 137 16.48 -7.73 7.83
C ARG A 137 16.02 -6.37 7.31
N SER A 138 15.76 -5.41 8.20
CA SER A 138 15.38 -4.04 7.82
C SER A 138 16.49 -3.33 7.07
N GLU A 139 17.76 -3.55 7.43
CA GLU A 139 18.91 -3.01 6.71
C GLU A 139 19.04 -3.61 5.30
N ARG A 140 18.80 -4.92 5.15
CA ARG A 140 18.84 -5.59 3.84
C ARG A 140 17.68 -5.21 2.91
N ALA A 141 16.56 -4.78 3.47
CA ALA A 141 15.35 -4.43 2.73
C ALA A 141 15.34 -2.97 2.23
N ASP A 142 16.42 -2.20 2.42
CA ASP A 142 16.64 -0.85 1.87
C ASP A 142 16.93 -0.88 0.35
N ALA A 143 16.22 -1.74 -0.38
CA ALA A 143 16.26 -1.79 -1.83
C ALA A 143 15.41 -0.64 -2.42
N PRO A 144 15.84 0.00 -3.52
CA PRO A 144 15.09 1.10 -4.11
C PRO A 144 13.61 0.76 -4.37
N PRO A 145 12.67 1.68 -4.09
CA PRO A 145 11.25 1.46 -4.34
C PRO A 145 10.94 1.37 -5.85
N ILE A 146 9.78 0.82 -6.23
CA ILE A 146 9.31 0.72 -7.65
C ILE A 146 9.36 2.07 -8.38
N PHE A 147 9.19 3.16 -7.62
CA PHE A 147 9.19 4.52 -8.15
C PHE A 147 10.49 5.26 -7.84
N ALA A 148 11.61 4.54 -7.81
CA ALA A 148 12.94 5.11 -7.55
C ALA A 148 13.36 6.18 -8.56
N ASP A 149 12.75 6.21 -9.75
CA ASP A 149 12.87 7.28 -10.73
C ASP A 149 12.35 8.63 -10.20
N ARG A 150 11.58 8.63 -9.11
CA ARG A 150 10.95 9.82 -8.52
C ARG A 150 11.69 10.24 -7.25
N PRO A 151 12.23 11.48 -7.18
CA PRO A 151 12.93 11.97 -5.99
C PRO A 151 12.09 11.89 -4.71
N ALA A 152 10.79 12.17 -4.80
CA ALA A 152 9.88 12.08 -3.66
C ALA A 152 9.73 10.66 -3.13
N ALA A 153 9.65 9.65 -4.00
CA ALA A 153 9.51 8.25 -3.58
C ALA A 153 10.79 7.74 -2.91
N LEU A 154 11.96 8.13 -3.42
CA LEU A 154 13.24 7.85 -2.78
C LEU A 154 13.35 8.50 -1.40
N CYS A 155 12.94 9.77 -1.29
CA CYS A 155 12.93 10.50 -0.02
C CYS A 155 12.03 9.80 1.00
N ILE A 156 10.77 9.51 0.65
CA ILE A 156 9.82 8.81 1.51
C ILE A 156 10.37 7.44 1.94
N HIS A 157 10.89 6.65 1.00
CA HIS A 157 11.45 5.32 1.28
C HIS A 157 12.58 5.40 2.32
N ARG A 158 13.54 6.30 2.12
CA ARG A 158 14.65 6.52 3.06
C ARG A 158 14.15 6.95 4.43
N SER A 159 13.26 7.93 4.49
CA SER A 159 12.70 8.42 5.76
C SER A 159 11.97 7.31 6.53
N TRP A 160 11.26 6.43 5.85
CA TRP A 160 10.60 5.27 6.48
C TRP A 160 11.61 4.29 7.10
N TRP A 161 12.68 3.96 6.39
CA TRP A 161 13.71 3.07 6.93
C TRP A 161 14.54 3.71 8.05
N GLU A 162 14.83 5.00 7.96
CA GLU A 162 15.46 5.76 9.05
C GLU A 162 14.59 5.75 10.31
N ALA A 163 13.28 6.01 10.16
CA ALA A 163 12.33 5.94 11.27
C ALA A 163 12.26 4.53 11.88
N ARG A 164 12.27 3.48 11.05
CA ARG A 164 12.30 2.08 11.52
C ARG A 164 13.54 1.79 12.36
N ARG A 165 14.73 2.18 11.88
CA ARG A 165 16.00 2.00 12.60
C ARG A 165 15.97 2.75 13.93
N PHE A 166 15.48 4.00 13.92
CA PHE A 166 15.33 4.80 15.13
C PHE A 166 14.40 4.14 16.17
N TRP A 167 13.24 3.65 15.75
CA TRP A 167 12.30 2.95 16.65
C TRP A 167 12.89 1.67 17.25
N LEU A 168 13.59 0.86 16.46
CA LEU A 168 14.26 -0.34 16.96
C LEU A 168 15.29 0.00 18.04
N GLN A 169 16.07 1.07 17.86
CA GLN A 169 17.01 1.54 18.89
C GLN A 169 16.31 1.99 20.17
N LEU A 170 15.17 2.68 20.06
CA LEU A 170 14.37 3.10 21.22
C LEU A 170 13.80 1.90 21.99
N ILE A 171 13.31 0.89 21.28
CA ILE A 171 12.72 -0.31 21.89
C ILE A 171 13.80 -1.11 22.61
N SER A 172 14.96 -1.33 21.97
CA SER A 172 16.06 -2.11 22.56
C SER A 172 16.69 -1.46 23.79
N LYS A 173 16.51 -0.15 23.99
CA LYS A 173 17.02 0.59 25.17
C LYS A 173 16.04 0.62 26.34
N LYS A 174 14.78 0.21 26.17
CA LYS A 174 13.82 0.18 27.29
C LYS A 174 14.06 -1.06 28.15
N PRO A 175 14.12 -0.94 29.49
CA PRO A 175 14.10 -2.09 30.36
C PRO A 175 12.78 -2.85 30.17
N GLN A 176 12.89 -4.14 29.86
CA GLN A 176 11.75 -5.07 29.87
C GLN A 176 11.37 -5.24 31.34
N LYS A 177 10.18 -4.76 31.73
CA LYS A 177 9.65 -4.91 33.09
C LYS A 177 9.06 -6.29 33.27
#